data_AF-A0A2S3ZPW8-F1
#
_entry.id   AF-A0A2S3ZPW8-F1
#
_cell.length_a   1.000
_cell.length_b   1.000
_cell.length_c   1.000
_cell.angle_alpha   90.00
_cell.angle_beta   90.00
_cell.angle_gamma   90.00
#
_symmetry.space_group_name_H-M   'P 1'
#
loop_
_entity.id
_entity.type
_entity.pdbx_description
1 polymer ?
#
loop_
_entity_poly.entity_id
_entity_poly.type
_entity_poly.pdbx_seq_one_letter_code
_entity_poly.pdbx_strand_id
1 'polypeptide(L)'
;MYGDTSRLRTQASTTRDNATQLRSRASGLLTQVEGMAWASSAGDTLRARIRTVALGLGSEAQLLDDAALQLEAHARAVDEAKAAIAAAQAAVQVAWDRSVNVVGNVIETTTDIAVASVSSAMNTIGSALSGAADEVRVMMFTMADELVPESTVELARSVVRAVPALPPAGSRDWLDLDGTFSTQGWK
;
A
#
# COMPACT_ATOMS: atom_id res chain seq x y z
N MET A 1 9.72 5.11 -9.48
CA MET A 1 8.58 5.62 -8.69
C MET A 1 7.31 5.39 -9.50
N TYR A 2 6.28 4.75 -8.92
CA TYR A 2 5.01 4.49 -9.61
C TYR A 2 4.44 5.80 -10.15
N GLY A 3 4.06 5.81 -11.44
CA GLY A 3 3.87 7.02 -12.27
C GLY A 3 2.98 8.11 -11.67
N ASP A 4 3.12 9.32 -12.21
CA ASP A 4 2.34 10.49 -11.84
C ASP A 4 0.87 10.32 -12.26
N THR A 5 0.00 10.01 -11.29
CA THR A 5 -1.44 9.79 -11.51
C THR A 5 -2.20 11.09 -11.75
N SER A 6 -1.59 12.26 -11.51
CA SER A 6 -2.20 13.55 -11.87
C SER A 6 -2.31 13.72 -13.39
N ARG A 7 -1.27 13.30 -14.14
CA ARG A 7 -1.27 13.31 -15.60
C ARG A 7 -2.37 12.44 -16.20
N LEU A 8 -2.60 11.26 -15.62
CA LEU A 8 -3.68 10.36 -16.07
C LEU A 8 -5.07 10.97 -15.83
N ARG A 9 -5.26 11.65 -14.70
CA ARG A 9 -6.51 12.36 -14.40
C ARG A 9 -6.74 13.55 -15.33
N THR A 10 -5.69 14.33 -15.59
CA THR A 10 -5.76 15.42 -16.59
C THR A 10 -6.13 14.86 -17.96
N GLN A 11 -5.48 13.77 -18.38
CA GLN A 11 -5.79 13.11 -19.65
C GLN A 11 -7.25 12.61 -19.71
N ALA A 12 -7.76 12.02 -18.63
CA ALA A 12 -9.16 11.59 -18.54
C ALA A 12 -10.13 12.78 -18.68
N SER A 13 -9.84 13.91 -18.02
CA SER A 13 -10.62 15.15 -18.15
C SER A 13 -10.65 15.66 -19.58
N THR A 14 -9.48 15.79 -20.21
CA THR A 14 -9.37 16.22 -21.62
C THR A 14 -10.12 15.28 -22.55
N THR A 15 -10.10 13.98 -22.28
CA THR A 15 -10.82 12.97 -23.07
C THR A 15 -12.33 13.15 -22.98
N ARG A 16 -12.88 13.46 -21.80
CA ARG A 16 -14.32 13.80 -21.62
C ARG A 16 -14.71 15.13 -22.26
N ASP A 17 -13.83 16.12 -22.20
CA ASP A 17 -14.06 17.40 -22.87
C ASP A 17 -14.17 17.19 -24.38
N ASN A 18 -13.31 16.34 -24.94
CA ASN A 18 -13.38 15.95 -26.36
C ASN A 18 -14.68 15.20 -26.67
N ALA A 19 -15.11 14.24 -25.84
CA ALA A 19 -16.39 13.54 -26.00
C ALA A 19 -17.58 14.52 -26.01
N THR A 20 -17.57 15.49 -25.08
CA THR A 20 -18.59 16.55 -25.01
C THR A 20 -18.61 17.42 -26.26
N GLN A 21 -17.44 17.79 -26.77
CA GLN A 21 -17.32 18.54 -28.03
C GLN A 21 -17.86 17.74 -29.23
N LEU A 22 -17.57 16.43 -29.32
CA LEU A 22 -18.10 15.59 -30.41
C LEU A 22 -19.63 15.51 -30.36
N ARG A 23 -20.22 15.34 -29.17
CA ARG A 23 -21.68 15.35 -28.99
C ARG A 23 -22.29 16.69 -29.37
N SER A 24 -21.68 17.80 -28.94
CA SER A 24 -22.13 19.15 -29.29
C SER A 24 -22.09 19.39 -30.81
N ARG A 25 -21.03 18.93 -31.48
CA ARG A 25 -20.93 18.97 -32.95
C ARG A 25 -22.01 18.12 -33.62
N ALA A 26 -22.24 16.90 -33.14
CA ALA A 26 -23.28 16.01 -33.65
C ALA A 26 -24.67 16.65 -33.52
N SER A 27 -25.02 17.20 -32.36
CA SER A 27 -26.29 17.91 -32.17
C SER A 27 -26.39 19.16 -33.04
N GLY A 28 -25.31 19.93 -33.18
CA GLY A 28 -25.27 21.12 -34.03
C GLY A 28 -25.51 20.80 -35.50
N LEU A 29 -24.94 19.71 -36.02
CA LEU A 29 -25.18 19.24 -37.39
C LEU A 29 -26.65 18.86 -37.61
N LEU A 30 -27.27 18.18 -36.64
CA LEU A 30 -28.68 17.79 -36.71
C LEU A 30 -29.59 19.01 -36.70
N THR A 31 -29.37 19.96 -35.79
CA THR A 31 -30.15 21.20 -35.73
C THR A 31 -30.02 22.03 -37.01
N GLN A 32 -28.80 22.14 -37.57
CA GLN A 32 -28.57 22.87 -38.81
C GLN A 32 -29.32 22.24 -39.99
N VAL A 33 -29.32 20.91 -40.11
CA VAL A 33 -29.99 20.24 -41.24
C VAL A 33 -31.51 20.21 -41.10
N GLU A 34 -32.04 20.17 -39.88
CA GLU A 34 -33.48 20.27 -39.62
C GLU A 34 -34.02 21.68 -39.87
N GLY A 35 -33.20 22.71 -39.64
CA GLY A 35 -33.54 24.09 -39.96
C GLY A 35 -33.52 24.42 -41.46
N MET A 36 -32.99 23.54 -42.32
CA MET A 36 -33.01 23.75 -43.76
C MET A 36 -34.41 23.49 -44.34
N ALA A 37 -35.05 24.54 -44.87
CA ALA A 37 -36.33 24.44 -45.57
C ALA A 37 -36.25 23.79 -46.97
N TRP A 38 -35.18 23.04 -47.27
CA TRP A 38 -34.94 22.46 -48.59
C TRP A 38 -35.70 21.14 -48.79
N ALA A 39 -36.91 21.26 -49.33
CA ALA A 39 -37.78 20.14 -49.68
C ALA A 39 -37.46 19.58 -51.07
N SER A 40 -36.45 18.72 -51.16
CA SER A 40 -36.10 17.98 -52.38
C SER A 40 -35.47 16.62 -52.04
N SER A 41 -35.40 15.72 -53.02
CA SER A 41 -34.69 14.43 -52.87
C SER A 41 -33.20 14.60 -52.54
N ALA A 42 -32.56 15.66 -53.06
CA ALA A 42 -31.20 16.03 -52.69
C ALA A 42 -31.10 16.47 -51.22
N GLY A 43 -32.09 17.24 -50.75
CA GLY A 43 -32.22 17.62 -49.34
C GLY A 43 -32.44 16.42 -48.42
N ASP A 44 -33.24 15.44 -48.84
CA ASP A 44 -33.45 14.19 -48.11
C ASP A 44 -32.17 13.36 -47.99
N THR A 45 -31.42 13.27 -49.10
CA THR A 45 -30.12 12.57 -49.15
C THR A 45 -29.09 13.24 -48.22
N LEU A 46 -29.03 14.57 -48.22
CA LEU A 46 -28.16 15.33 -47.32
C LEU A 46 -28.53 15.09 -45.85
N ARG A 47 -29.82 15.15 -45.52
CA ARG A 47 -30.34 14.85 -44.17
C ARG A 47 -29.96 13.44 -43.71
N ALA A 48 -30.11 12.44 -44.57
CA ALA A 48 -29.70 11.07 -44.27
C ALA A 48 -28.20 10.97 -43.98
N ARG A 49 -27.35 11.58 -44.83
CA ARG A 49 -25.90 11.57 -44.65
C ARG A 49 -25.46 12.28 -43.36
N ILE A 50 -26.06 13.41 -43.03
CA ILE A 50 -25.76 14.14 -41.79
C ILE A 50 -26.15 13.32 -40.56
N ARG A 51 -27.28 12.62 -40.58
CA ARG A 51 -27.67 11.70 -39.49
C ARG A 51 -26.63 10.59 -39.31
N THR A 52 -26.13 9.98 -40.39
CA THR A 52 -25.06 8.98 -40.31
C THR A 52 -23.78 9.56 -39.68
N VAL A 53 -23.37 10.77 -40.08
CA VAL A 53 -22.21 11.44 -39.48
C VAL A 53 -22.43 11.72 -38.00
N ALA A 54 -23.59 12.25 -37.61
CA ALA A 54 -23.93 12.54 -36.22
C ALA A 54 -23.91 11.26 -35.35
N LEU A 55 -24.42 10.15 -35.87
CA LEU A 55 -24.34 8.84 -35.20
C LEU A 55 -22.90 8.35 -35.03
N GLY A 56 -22.05 8.55 -36.05
CA GLY A 56 -20.62 8.24 -35.98
C GLY A 56 -19.91 9.04 -34.89
N LEU A 57 -20.12 10.36 -34.85
CA LEU A 57 -19.58 11.23 -33.81
C LEU A 57 -20.08 10.86 -32.41
N GLY A 58 -21.35 10.48 -32.27
CA GLY A 58 -21.92 10.01 -31.02
C GLY A 58 -21.27 8.70 -30.53
N SER A 59 -21.00 7.77 -31.45
CA SER A 59 -20.32 6.50 -31.15
C SER A 59 -18.87 6.73 -30.73
N GLU A 60 -18.16 7.64 -31.41
CA GLU A 60 -16.78 8.00 -31.06
C GLU A 60 -16.72 8.73 -29.70
N ALA A 61 -17.69 9.60 -29.41
CA ALA A 61 -17.81 10.23 -28.09
C ALA A 61 -17.99 9.19 -26.96
N GLN A 62 -18.73 8.11 -27.21
CA GLN A 62 -18.88 7.03 -26.24
C GLN A 62 -17.55 6.32 -25.98
N LEU A 63 -16.77 6.02 -27.02
CA LEU A 63 -15.44 5.40 -26.87
C LEU A 63 -14.48 6.28 -26.06
N LEU A 64 -14.57 7.60 -26.23
CA LEU A 64 -13.78 8.56 -25.44
C LEU A 64 -14.19 8.54 -23.96
N ASP A 65 -15.48 8.49 -23.65
CA ASP A 65 -15.92 8.37 -22.26
C ASP A 65 -15.48 7.06 -21.61
N ASP A 66 -15.59 5.94 -22.34
CA ASP A 66 -15.13 4.64 -21.87
C ASP A 66 -13.60 4.68 -21.59
N ALA A 67 -12.82 5.28 -22.48
CA ALA A 67 -11.39 5.47 -22.29
C ALA A 67 -11.07 6.36 -21.08
N ALA A 68 -11.81 7.45 -20.88
CA ALA A 68 -11.65 8.32 -19.71
C ALA A 68 -11.93 7.58 -18.40
N LEU A 69 -12.96 6.74 -18.37
CA LEU A 69 -13.26 5.88 -17.22
C LEU A 69 -12.13 4.89 -16.92
N GLN A 70 -11.55 4.26 -17.94
CA GLN A 70 -10.42 3.34 -17.76
C GLN A 70 -9.16 4.05 -17.24
N LEU A 71 -8.88 5.26 -17.70
CA LEU A 71 -7.77 6.07 -17.21
C LEU A 71 -7.92 6.41 -15.72
N GLU A 72 -9.12 6.75 -15.27
CA GLU A 72 -9.39 7.02 -13.86
C GLU A 72 -9.32 5.77 -12.98
N ALA A 73 -9.86 4.65 -13.47
CA ALA A 73 -9.76 3.37 -12.78
C ALA A 73 -8.29 2.97 -12.59
N HIS A 74 -7.47 3.15 -13.64
CA HIS A 74 -6.03 2.89 -13.55
C HIS A 74 -5.33 3.83 -12.58
N ALA A 75 -5.63 5.14 -12.62
CA ALA A 75 -5.05 6.11 -11.69
C ALA A 75 -5.39 5.76 -10.23
N ARG A 76 -6.63 5.33 -9.96
CA ARG A 76 -7.05 4.87 -8.64
C ARG A 76 -6.29 3.62 -8.19
N ALA A 77 -6.18 2.61 -9.05
CA ALA A 77 -5.47 1.38 -8.74
C ALA A 77 -3.98 1.62 -8.41
N VAL A 78 -3.34 2.56 -9.11
CA VAL A 78 -1.95 2.96 -8.82
C VAL A 78 -1.84 3.66 -7.47
N ASP A 79 -2.78 4.54 -7.12
CA ASP A 79 -2.76 5.23 -5.82
C ASP A 79 -3.04 4.26 -4.66
N GLU A 80 -3.95 3.30 -4.85
CA GLU A 80 -4.19 2.21 -3.90
C GLU A 80 -2.94 1.35 -3.69
N ALA A 81 -2.22 1.00 -4.77
CA ALA A 81 -0.96 0.28 -4.67
C ALA A 81 0.12 1.07 -3.91
N LYS A 82 0.23 2.38 -4.16
CA LYS A 82 1.15 3.27 -3.41
C LYS A 82 0.79 3.33 -1.93
N ALA A 83 -0.50 3.44 -1.62
CA ALA A 83 -0.98 3.48 -0.24
C ALA A 83 -0.69 2.15 0.49
N ALA A 84 -0.91 1.01 -0.17
CA ALA A 84 -0.59 -0.31 0.38
C ALA A 84 0.91 -0.46 0.68
N ILE A 85 1.78 -0.03 -0.24
CA ILE A 85 3.23 -0.02 -0.03
C ILE A 85 3.62 0.87 1.15
N ALA A 86 3.05 2.08 1.26
CA ALA A 86 3.35 2.99 2.35
C ALA A 86 2.88 2.44 3.71
N ALA A 87 1.71 1.79 3.76
CA ALA A 87 1.20 1.15 4.96
C ALA A 87 2.09 -0.02 5.41
N ALA A 88 2.49 -0.89 4.47
CA ALA A 88 3.43 -1.97 4.71
C ALA A 88 4.78 -1.47 5.20
N GLN A 89 5.30 -0.41 4.57
CA GLN A 89 6.53 0.25 5.01
C GLN A 89 6.44 0.71 6.46
N ALA A 90 5.38 1.46 6.82
CA ALA A 90 5.21 1.95 8.19
C ALA A 90 5.11 0.82 9.21
N ALA A 91 4.33 -0.23 8.91
CA ALA A 91 4.14 -1.36 9.80
C ALA A 91 5.44 -2.13 10.04
N VAL A 92 6.16 -2.46 8.96
CA VAL A 92 7.44 -3.18 9.05
C VAL A 92 8.51 -2.34 9.74
N GLN A 93 8.60 -1.04 9.45
CA GLN A 93 9.57 -0.15 10.09
C GLN A 93 9.41 -0.13 11.61
N VAL A 94 8.18 0.00 12.12
CA VAL A 94 7.91 -0.01 13.56
C VAL A 94 8.37 -1.33 14.22
N ALA A 95 8.03 -2.47 13.61
CA ALA A 95 8.42 -3.78 14.14
C ALA A 95 9.94 -4.02 14.07
N TRP A 96 10.57 -3.58 12.98
CA TRP A 96 12.01 -3.69 12.80
C TRP A 96 12.78 -2.77 13.75
N ASP A 97 12.40 -1.50 13.89
CA ASP A 97 13.01 -0.55 14.82
C ASP A 97 12.92 -1.05 16.27
N ARG A 98 11.77 -1.61 16.66
CA ARG A 98 11.60 -2.27 17.96
C ARG A 98 12.59 -3.42 18.13
N SER A 99 12.73 -4.27 17.11
CA SER A 99 13.62 -5.42 17.16
C SER A 99 15.10 -5.02 17.25
N VAL A 100 15.51 -4.02 16.46
CA VAL A 100 16.86 -3.45 16.51
C VAL A 100 17.13 -2.82 17.87
N ASN A 101 16.15 -2.11 18.44
CA ASN A 101 16.29 -1.52 19.77
C ASN A 101 16.49 -2.59 20.85
N VAL A 102 15.70 -3.66 20.87
CA VAL A 102 15.88 -4.77 21.82
C VAL A 102 17.25 -5.41 21.65
N VAL A 103 17.63 -5.80 20.42
CA VAL A 103 18.91 -6.48 20.16
C VAL A 103 20.11 -5.60 20.52
N GLY A 104 20.01 -4.29 20.28
CA GLY A 104 21.10 -3.35 20.53
C GLY A 104 21.27 -2.94 22.00
N ASN A 105 20.21 -3.00 22.80
CA ASN A 105 20.22 -2.45 24.17
C ASN A 105 19.97 -3.49 25.27
N VAL A 106 19.63 -4.72 24.92
CA VAL A 106 19.41 -5.77 25.93
C VAL A 106 20.73 -6.23 26.55
N ILE A 107 20.73 -6.38 27.87
CA ILE A 107 21.86 -6.87 28.66
C ILE A 107 21.47 -8.24 29.23
N GLU A 108 22.31 -9.24 28.98
CA GLU A 108 22.18 -10.55 29.60
C GLU A 108 22.94 -10.54 30.93
N THR A 109 22.23 -10.85 32.03
CA THR A 109 22.82 -10.91 33.37
C THR A 109 22.52 -12.26 33.99
N THR A 110 23.55 -12.88 34.58
CA THR A 110 23.41 -14.06 35.42
C THR A 110 23.64 -13.67 36.87
N THR A 111 22.69 -13.95 37.75
CA THR A 111 22.80 -13.65 39.18
C THR A 111 22.12 -14.73 40.03
N ASP A 112 22.53 -14.84 41.28
CA ASP A 112 21.83 -15.64 42.28
C ASP A 112 20.74 -14.75 42.92
N ILE A 113 19.52 -15.26 43.03
CA ILE A 113 18.38 -14.57 43.67
C ILE A 113 17.57 -15.55 44.52
N ALA A 114 16.78 -15.01 45.45
CA ALA A 114 15.83 -15.83 46.20
C ALA A 114 14.84 -16.53 45.26
N VAL A 115 14.55 -17.81 45.53
CA VAL A 115 13.59 -18.64 44.74
C VAL A 115 12.23 -17.94 44.58
N ALA A 116 11.77 -17.26 45.62
CA ALA A 116 10.50 -16.54 45.62
C ALA A 116 10.47 -15.28 44.71
N SER A 117 11.63 -14.81 44.25
CA SER A 117 11.77 -13.63 43.38
C SER A 117 11.89 -13.97 41.90
N VAL A 118 11.92 -15.26 41.55
CA VAL A 118 11.97 -15.71 40.15
C VAL A 118 10.68 -15.32 39.44
N SER A 119 10.81 -14.62 38.31
CA SER A 119 9.68 -14.27 37.44
C SER A 119 9.68 -15.12 36.17
N SER A 120 8.57 -15.09 35.42
CA SER A 120 8.45 -15.82 34.15
C SER A 120 9.38 -15.30 33.04
N ALA A 121 9.98 -14.13 33.20
CA ALA A 121 10.96 -13.56 32.27
C ALA A 121 12.39 -14.04 32.56
N MET A 122 12.61 -14.72 33.69
CA MET A 122 13.91 -15.25 34.10
C MET A 122 14.01 -16.73 33.76
N ASN A 123 15.22 -17.17 33.41
CA ASN A 123 15.51 -18.57 33.13
C ASN A 123 16.39 -19.13 34.25
N THR A 124 15.89 -20.11 35.00
CA THR A 124 16.65 -20.75 36.09
C THR A 124 17.68 -21.69 35.50
N ILE A 125 18.96 -21.38 35.69
CA ILE A 125 20.07 -22.14 35.09
C ILE A 125 20.75 -23.11 36.07
N GLY A 126 20.46 -23.01 37.37
CA GLY A 126 20.96 -23.97 38.35
C GLY A 126 20.90 -23.48 39.80
N SER A 127 21.65 -24.17 40.67
CA SER A 127 21.83 -23.78 42.07
C SER A 127 22.67 -22.52 42.20
N ALA A 128 22.42 -21.72 43.24
CA ALA A 128 23.21 -20.53 43.55
C ALA A 128 24.69 -20.88 43.84
N LEU A 129 25.60 -20.02 43.41
CA LEU A 129 27.03 -20.08 43.75
C LEU A 129 27.31 -19.60 45.17
N SER A 130 26.43 -18.76 45.72
CA SER A 130 26.50 -18.32 47.12
C SER A 130 26.44 -19.50 48.10
N GLY A 131 25.86 -20.63 47.69
CA GLY A 131 25.61 -21.79 48.54
C GLY A 131 24.42 -21.65 49.46
N ALA A 132 23.65 -20.56 49.36
CA ALA A 132 22.42 -20.37 50.12
C ALA A 132 21.31 -21.32 49.61
N ALA A 133 20.65 -22.02 50.53
CA ALA A 133 19.65 -23.04 50.19
C ALA A 133 18.38 -22.47 49.54
N ASP A 134 18.05 -21.21 49.83
CA ASP A 134 16.85 -20.53 49.33
C ASP A 134 17.13 -19.64 48.11
N GLU A 135 18.34 -19.71 47.54
CA GLU A 135 18.73 -18.99 46.34
C GLU A 135 18.91 -19.92 45.15
N VAL A 136 18.54 -19.43 43.98
CA VAL A 136 18.76 -20.07 42.69
C VAL A 136 19.46 -19.13 41.76
N ARG A 137 20.22 -19.71 40.85
CA ARG A 137 20.87 -18.97 39.79
C ARG A 137 19.93 -18.79 38.62
N VAL A 138 19.75 -17.54 38.21
CA VAL A 138 18.93 -17.17 37.07
C VAL A 138 19.73 -16.39 36.04
N MET A 139 19.40 -16.63 34.78
CA MET A 139 19.73 -15.76 33.66
C MET A 139 18.52 -14.87 33.38
N MET A 140 18.75 -13.58 33.18
CA MET A 140 17.71 -12.63 32.83
C MET A 140 18.23 -11.62 31.83
N PHE A 141 17.31 -11.10 31.02
CA PHE A 141 17.58 -10.01 30.10
C PHE A 141 16.99 -8.72 30.65
N THR A 142 17.76 -7.63 30.65
CA THR A 142 17.27 -6.31 31.05
C THR A 142 17.51 -5.27 29.96
N MET A 143 16.63 -4.28 29.88
CA MET A 143 16.76 -3.13 28.99
C MET A 143 16.22 -1.92 29.74
N ALA A 144 17.05 -0.88 29.92
CA ALA A 144 16.72 0.29 30.73
C ALA A 144 16.17 -0.07 32.13
N ASP A 145 16.83 -1.03 32.79
CA ASP A 145 16.47 -1.59 34.11
C ASP A 145 15.12 -2.34 34.19
N GLU A 146 14.43 -2.53 33.06
CA GLU A 146 13.24 -3.37 32.97
C GLU A 146 13.57 -4.78 32.48
N LEU A 147 12.91 -5.79 33.04
CA LEU A 147 13.03 -7.19 32.61
C LEU A 147 12.41 -7.37 31.23
N VAL A 148 13.18 -7.97 30.31
CA VAL A 148 12.74 -8.35 28.98
C VAL A 148 12.62 -9.87 28.91
N PRO A 149 11.48 -10.44 28.48
CA PRO A 149 11.37 -11.88 28.29
C PRO A 149 12.35 -12.42 27.25
N GLU A 150 12.95 -13.59 27.50
CA GLU A 150 13.83 -14.29 26.55
C GLU A 150 13.15 -14.50 25.18
N SER A 151 11.86 -14.82 25.16
CA SER A 151 11.09 -14.96 23.92
C SER A 151 11.06 -13.67 23.08
N THR A 152 10.99 -12.50 23.71
CA THR A 152 11.03 -11.20 23.02
C THR A 152 12.42 -10.94 22.44
N VAL A 153 13.48 -11.30 23.17
CA VAL A 153 14.86 -11.18 22.71
C VAL A 153 15.12 -12.08 21.51
N GLU A 154 14.70 -13.35 21.58
CA GLU A 154 14.86 -14.30 20.49
C GLU A 154 14.05 -13.90 19.25
N LEU A 155 12.82 -13.41 19.44
CA LEU A 155 12.01 -12.85 18.35
C LEU A 155 12.74 -11.69 17.68
N ALA A 156 13.23 -10.72 18.46
CA ALA A 156 13.95 -9.56 17.95
C ALA A 156 15.24 -9.96 17.22
N ARG A 157 16.02 -10.91 17.76
CA ARG A 157 17.20 -11.48 17.11
C ARG A 157 16.84 -12.15 15.78
N SER A 158 15.71 -12.86 15.72
CA SER A 158 15.25 -13.51 14.49
C SER A 158 14.91 -12.49 13.39
N VAL A 159 14.23 -11.39 13.74
CA VAL A 159 13.90 -10.30 12.82
C VAL A 159 15.16 -9.65 12.26
N VAL A 160 16.09 -9.23 13.14
CA VAL A 160 17.33 -8.54 12.72
C VAL A 160 18.22 -9.44 11.87
N ARG A 161 18.25 -10.75 12.16
CA ARG A 161 19.01 -11.73 11.35
C ARG A 161 18.39 -11.91 9.97
N ALA A 162 17.06 -12.00 9.89
CA ALA A 162 16.35 -12.22 8.64
C ALA A 162 16.29 -10.96 7.76
N VAL A 163 16.27 -9.78 8.37
CA VAL A 163 16.09 -8.48 7.71
C VAL A 163 17.25 -7.55 8.12
N PRO A 164 18.44 -7.74 7.54
CA PRO A 164 19.62 -6.94 7.90
C PRO A 164 19.53 -5.51 7.38
N ALA A 165 18.75 -5.27 6.31
CA ALA A 165 18.53 -3.96 5.74
C ALA A 165 17.10 -3.84 5.21
N LEU A 166 16.50 -2.66 5.38
CA LEU A 166 15.16 -2.37 4.91
C LEU A 166 15.16 -2.05 3.40
N PRO A 167 14.09 -2.41 2.67
CA PRO A 167 13.95 -2.06 1.26
C PRO A 167 13.95 -0.53 1.02
N PRO A 168 14.29 -0.06 -0.19
CA PRO A 168 14.13 1.34 -0.55
C PRO A 168 12.68 1.82 -0.40
N ALA A 169 12.51 3.09 -0.02
CA ALA A 169 11.18 3.69 0.13
C ALA A 169 10.34 3.56 -1.16
N GLY A 170 9.09 3.13 -1.01
CA GLY A 170 8.17 2.95 -2.14
C GLY A 170 8.43 1.71 -3.01
N SER A 171 9.34 0.80 -2.62
CA SER A 171 9.52 -0.49 -3.30
C SER A 171 8.32 -1.41 -3.08
N ARG A 172 8.03 -2.28 -4.07
CA ARG A 172 7.04 -3.35 -3.91
C ARG A 172 7.46 -4.35 -2.82
N ASP A 173 8.76 -4.51 -2.60
CA ASP A 173 9.32 -5.47 -1.63
C ASP A 173 8.79 -5.26 -0.21
N TRP A 174 8.30 -4.05 0.11
CA TRP A 174 7.62 -3.78 1.38
C TRP A 174 6.38 -4.66 1.57
N LEU A 175 5.61 -4.94 0.52
CA LEU A 175 4.44 -5.80 0.60
C LEU A 175 4.83 -7.26 0.88
N ASP A 176 5.88 -7.75 0.23
CA ASP A 176 6.38 -9.11 0.42
C ASP A 176 6.98 -9.28 1.83
N LEU A 177 7.69 -8.25 2.31
CA LEU A 177 8.24 -8.21 3.65
C LEU A 177 7.14 -8.13 4.71
N ASP A 178 6.11 -7.32 4.50
CA ASP A 178 4.95 -7.21 5.38
C ASP A 178 4.19 -8.54 5.51
N GLY A 179 4.04 -9.26 4.39
CA GLY A 179 3.52 -10.63 4.37
C GLY A 179 4.40 -11.61 5.16
N THR A 180 5.72 -11.52 5.03
CA THR A 180 6.67 -12.33 5.79
C THR A 180 6.56 -12.06 7.29
N PHE A 181 6.55 -10.79 7.70
CA PHE A 181 6.37 -10.39 9.10
C PHE A 181 5.08 -10.93 9.69
N SER A 182 3.98 -10.89 8.92
CA SER A 182 2.68 -11.42 9.35
C SER A 182 2.71 -12.94 9.50
N THR A 183 3.35 -13.64 8.55
CA THR A 183 3.43 -15.12 8.55
C THR A 183 4.33 -15.65 9.65
N GLN A 184 5.41 -14.93 9.97
CA GLN A 184 6.36 -15.30 11.02
C GLN A 184 5.93 -14.84 12.43
N GLY A 185 4.82 -14.12 12.56
CA GLY A 185 4.36 -13.59 13.85
C GLY A 185 5.28 -12.51 14.42
N TRP A 186 5.94 -11.74 13.54
CA TRP A 186 6.85 -10.66 13.93
C TRP A 186 6.15 -9.30 14.13
N LYS A 187 4.82 -9.25 13.96
CA LYS A 187 3.99 -8.06 14.19
C LYS A 187 3.23 -8.15 15.51
#